data_AF-A0A9W9IZC1-F1
#
_entry.id   AF-A0A9W9IZC1-F1
#
_cell.length_a   1.000
_cell.length_b   1.000
_cell.length_c   1.000
_cell.angle_alpha   90.00
_cell.angle_beta   90.00
_cell.angle_gamma   90.00
#
_symmetry.space_group_name_H-M   'P 1'
#
loop_
_entity.id
_entity.type
_entity.pdbx_description
1 polymer ?
#
loop_
_entity_poly.entity_id
_entity_poly.type
_entity_poly.pdbx_seq_one_letter_code
_entity_poly.pdbx_strand_id
1 'polypeptide(L)'
;MKVITANFVTCAVKECKTSPASFPLHFHDAELEQQELDFQPEFIRNILPRIDWQALRTISNELGFPSLPESKPEDEALNDEQTLKDLHRLLLETHVTEGKLTCGNCGHSYMIKEGIANFLLPSHLV
;
A
#
# COMPACT_ATOMS: atom_id res chain seq x y z
N MET A 1 -2.93 9.38 0.27
CA MET A 1 -3.14 8.05 0.87
C MET A 1 -1.78 7.43 1.15
N LYS A 2 -1.49 7.04 2.39
CA LYS A 2 -0.21 6.41 2.75
C LYS A 2 -0.05 5.05 2.06
N VAL A 3 1.17 4.70 1.67
CA VAL A 3 1.48 3.39 1.07
C VAL A 3 1.09 2.24 2.00
N ILE A 4 1.33 2.37 3.31
CA ILE A 4 0.91 1.37 4.31
C ILE A 4 -0.58 1.02 4.19
N THR A 5 -1.44 2.00 3.91
CA THR A 5 -2.88 1.80 3.80
C THR A 5 -3.23 0.89 2.62
N ALA A 6 -2.52 1.02 1.50
CA ALA A 6 -2.75 0.20 0.32
C ALA A 6 -2.45 -1.29 0.57
N ASN A 7 -1.62 -1.60 1.57
CA ASN A 7 -1.33 -2.98 1.97
C ASN A 7 -2.41 -3.62 2.84
N PHE A 8 -3.48 -2.89 3.20
CA PHE A 8 -4.60 -3.40 4.01
C PHE A 8 -5.97 -3.20 3.35
N VAL A 9 -6.03 -2.56 2.19
CA VAL A 9 -7.29 -2.24 1.52
C VAL A 9 -7.53 -3.18 0.35
N THR A 10 -8.70 -3.80 0.33
CA THR A 10 -9.16 -4.70 -0.74
C THR A 10 -10.31 -4.06 -1.52
N CYS A 11 -10.68 -4.68 -2.64
CA CYS A 11 -11.84 -4.25 -3.41
C CYS A 11 -13.13 -4.28 -2.55
N ALA A 12 -13.89 -3.18 -2.58
CA ALA A 12 -15.14 -3.04 -1.85
C ALA A 12 -16.33 -3.76 -2.53
N VAL A 13 -16.22 -4.10 -3.82
CA VAL A 13 -17.29 -4.78 -4.57
C VAL A 13 -17.59 -6.14 -3.95
N LYS A 14 -18.86 -6.44 -3.68
CA LYS A 14 -19.28 -7.60 -2.88
C LYS A 14 -18.81 -8.93 -3.45
N GLU A 15 -18.86 -9.08 -4.77
CA GLU A 15 -18.42 -10.28 -5.50
C GLU A 15 -16.90 -10.51 -5.41
N CYS A 16 -16.14 -9.48 -5.03
CA CYS A 16 -14.69 -9.57 -4.89
C CYS A 16 -14.23 -10.11 -3.52
N LYS A 17 -15.11 -10.17 -2.51
CA LYS A 17 -14.72 -10.51 -1.12
C LYS A 17 -14.01 -11.86 -0.97
N THR A 18 -14.31 -12.83 -1.82
CA THR A 18 -13.70 -14.17 -1.80
C THR A 18 -12.60 -14.35 -2.84
N SER A 19 -12.39 -13.35 -3.71
CA SER A 19 -11.38 -13.45 -4.76
C SER A 19 -10.02 -13.00 -4.24
N PRO A 20 -8.97 -13.83 -4.34
CA PRO A 20 -7.62 -13.41 -3.98
C PRO A 20 -7.11 -12.27 -4.88
N ALA A 21 -7.60 -12.17 -6.12
CA ALA A 21 -7.25 -11.08 -7.04
C ALA A 21 -7.90 -9.73 -6.67
N SER A 22 -8.67 -9.67 -5.57
CA SER A 22 -9.21 -8.42 -5.02
C SER A 22 -8.19 -7.64 -4.18
N PHE A 23 -7.01 -8.22 -3.94
CA PHE A 23 -5.90 -7.65 -3.19
C PHE A 23 -4.54 -8.08 -3.79
N PRO A 24 -3.53 -7.18 -3.87
CA PRO A 24 -3.66 -5.74 -3.66
C PRO A 24 -4.50 -5.08 -4.76
N LEU A 25 -4.92 -3.84 -4.51
CA LEU A 25 -5.41 -2.96 -5.57
C LEU A 25 -4.20 -2.33 -6.27
N HIS A 26 -4.31 -2.14 -7.59
CA HIS A 26 -3.21 -1.71 -8.44
C HIS A 26 -3.21 -0.20 -8.67
N PHE A 27 -2.08 0.45 -8.41
CA PHE A 27 -1.92 1.88 -8.65
C PHE A 27 -1.75 2.20 -10.13
N HIS A 28 -2.36 3.29 -10.55
CA HIS A 28 -2.18 3.86 -11.88
C HIS A 28 -2.23 5.39 -11.81
N ASP A 29 -1.45 6.04 -12.68
CA ASP A 29 -1.41 7.50 -12.80
C ASP A 29 -1.16 8.19 -11.44
N ALA A 30 -0.31 7.59 -10.60
CA ALA A 30 -0.11 8.02 -9.22
C ALA A 30 0.86 9.21 -9.12
N GLU A 31 0.41 10.27 -8.48
CA GLU A 31 1.26 11.37 -8.04
C GLU A 31 1.66 11.16 -6.58
N LEU A 32 2.95 11.27 -6.30
CA LEU A 32 3.53 10.98 -4.98
C LEU A 32 3.96 12.25 -4.27
N GLU A 33 3.73 12.26 -2.96
CA GLU A 33 4.25 13.25 -2.03
C GLU A 33 4.96 12.55 -0.88
N GLN A 34 6.09 13.10 -0.46
CA GLN A 34 6.78 12.69 0.75
C GLN A 34 6.55 13.72 1.86
N GLN A 35 6.00 13.25 2.97
CA GLN A 35 5.77 14.05 4.16
C GLN A 35 6.57 13.43 5.30
N GLU A 36 7.61 14.13 5.74
CA GLU A 36 8.48 13.71 6.84
C GLU A 36 7.68 13.57 8.14
N LEU A 37 7.96 12.50 8.88
CA LEU A 37 7.34 12.19 10.16
C LEU A 37 8.41 11.80 11.17
N ASP A 38 8.10 11.99 12.46
CA ASP A 38 8.98 11.46 13.50
C ASP A 38 9.21 9.96 13.30
N PHE A 39 10.48 9.57 13.36
CA PHE A 39 10.91 8.20 13.16
C PHE A 39 10.31 7.29 14.26
N GLN A 40 9.56 6.28 13.83
CA GLN A 40 8.78 5.39 14.70
C GLN A 40 9.21 3.93 14.52
N PRO A 41 10.39 3.53 15.01
CA PRO A 41 10.93 2.18 14.79
C PRO A 41 10.05 1.08 15.39
N GLU A 42 9.49 1.31 16.58
CA GLU A 42 8.59 0.36 17.24
C GLU A 42 7.31 0.13 16.45
N PHE A 43 6.77 1.17 15.80
CA PHE A 43 5.61 1.00 14.93
C PHE A 43 5.95 0.10 13.75
N ILE A 44 7.11 0.33 13.10
CA ILE A 44 7.55 -0.47 11.97
C ILE A 44 7.73 -1.94 12.37
N ARG A 45 8.40 -2.21 13.49
CA ARG A 45 8.57 -3.59 14.01
C ARG A 45 7.22 -4.26 14.29
N ASN A 46 6.27 -3.52 14.85
CA ASN A 46 4.96 -4.07 15.22
C ASN A 46 4.01 -4.27 14.03
N ILE A 47 4.10 -3.43 13.00
CA ILE A 47 3.22 -3.55 11.82
C ILE A 47 3.76 -4.55 10.79
N LEU A 48 5.08 -4.69 10.66
CA LEU A 48 5.69 -5.52 9.62
C LEU A 48 5.22 -6.99 9.60
N PRO A 49 4.94 -7.65 10.74
CA PRO A 49 4.34 -8.99 10.73
C PRO A 49 2.97 -9.05 10.03
N ARG A 50 2.23 -7.95 9.99
CA ARG A 50 0.90 -7.83 9.36
C ARG A 50 0.97 -7.39 7.90
N ILE A 51 2.13 -6.90 7.45
CA ILE A 51 2.33 -6.48 6.07
C ILE A 51 2.40 -7.71 5.18
N ASP A 52 1.57 -7.73 4.13
CA ASP A 52 1.75 -8.66 3.01
C ASP A 52 2.92 -8.13 2.16
N TRP A 53 4.08 -8.78 2.31
CA TRP A 53 5.31 -8.35 1.66
C TRP A 53 5.18 -8.41 0.14
N GLN A 54 4.56 -9.45 -0.41
CA GLN A 54 4.44 -9.61 -1.85
C GLN A 54 3.54 -8.53 -2.46
N ALA A 55 2.45 -8.17 -1.76
CA ALA A 55 1.61 -7.04 -2.13
C ALA A 55 2.38 -5.72 -2.04
N LEU A 56 3.18 -5.50 -0.99
CA LEU A 56 3.99 -4.29 -0.85
C LEU A 56 5.04 -4.17 -1.97
N ARG A 57 5.68 -5.27 -2.38
CA ARG A 57 6.60 -5.30 -3.54
C ARG A 57 5.88 -4.86 -4.82
N THR A 58 4.67 -5.38 -5.04
CA THR A 58 3.83 -5.02 -6.19
C THR A 58 3.50 -3.53 -6.18
N ILE A 59 2.97 -3.03 -5.06
CA ILE A 59 2.64 -1.61 -4.86
C ILE A 59 3.87 -0.72 -5.07
N SER A 60 5.02 -1.08 -4.49
CA SER A 60 6.25 -0.29 -4.59
C SER A 60 6.73 -0.17 -6.04
N ASN A 61 6.67 -1.26 -6.80
CA ASN A 61 7.03 -1.26 -8.21
C ASN A 61 6.09 -0.39 -9.05
N GLU A 62 4.77 -0.47 -8.80
CA GLU A 62 3.76 0.33 -9.51
C GLU A 62 3.91 1.84 -9.23
N LEU A 63 4.38 2.19 -8.04
CA LEU A 63 4.68 3.57 -7.64
C LEU A 63 6.08 4.04 -8.10
N GLY A 64 6.84 3.21 -8.82
CA GLY A 64 8.13 3.58 -9.38
C GLY A 64 9.31 3.54 -8.40
N PHE A 65 9.16 2.89 -7.24
CA PHE A 65 10.27 2.66 -6.32
C PHE A 65 11.18 1.51 -6.81
N PRO A 66 12.44 1.46 -6.36
CA PRO A 66 13.29 0.30 -6.56
C PRO A 66 12.63 -0.97 -6.03
N SER A 67 12.86 -2.09 -6.71
CA SER A 67 12.37 -3.39 -6.27
C SER A 67 12.83 -3.69 -4.86
N LEU A 68 11.86 -3.84 -3.96
CA LEU A 68 12.12 -4.32 -2.61
C LEU A 68 12.72 -5.74 -2.64
N PRO A 69 13.51 -6.11 -1.61
CA PRO A 69 14.06 -7.44 -1.43
C PRO A 69 13.00 -8.54 -1.58
N GLU A 70 13.40 -9.72 -2.05
CA GLU A 70 12.48 -10.84 -2.25
C GLU A 70 11.87 -11.33 -0.94
N SER A 71 12.70 -11.45 0.10
CA SER A 71 12.27 -11.80 1.45
C SER A 71 11.96 -10.56 2.27
N LYS A 72 10.94 -10.68 3.12
CA LYS A 72 10.65 -9.69 4.15
C LYS A 72 11.83 -9.63 5.14
N PRO A 73 12.24 -8.44 5.62
CA PRO A 73 13.24 -8.35 6.67
C PRO A 73 12.78 -9.07 7.95
N GLU A 74 13.66 -9.88 8.53
CA GLU A 74 13.42 -10.69 9.74
C GLU A 74 14.61 -10.55 10.70
N ASP A 75 14.38 -10.88 11.98
CA ASP A 75 15.39 -10.97 13.05
C ASP A 75 16.42 -9.83 13.06
N GLU A 76 17.69 -10.12 12.72
CA GLU A 76 18.78 -9.14 12.77
C GLU A 76 18.57 -7.95 11.82
N ALA A 77 17.88 -8.14 10.69
CA ALA A 77 17.57 -7.06 9.77
C ALA A 77 16.55 -6.06 10.35
N LEU A 78 15.76 -6.48 11.34
CA LEU A 78 14.85 -5.58 12.08
C LEU A 78 15.52 -4.85 13.25
N ASN A 79 16.79 -5.17 13.50
CA ASN A 79 17.65 -4.41 14.40
C ASN A 79 18.50 -3.38 13.64
N ASP A 80 18.58 -3.47 12.32
CA ASP A 80 19.25 -2.47 11.48
C ASP A 80 18.40 -1.20 11.37
N GLU A 81 18.97 -0.08 11.84
CA GLU A 81 18.28 1.22 11.87
C GLU A 81 18.00 1.74 10.46
N GLN A 82 18.89 1.47 9.50
CA GLN A 82 18.72 1.92 8.12
C GLN A 82 17.51 1.22 7.47
N THR A 83 17.40 -0.09 7.62
CA THR A 83 16.25 -0.88 7.16
C THR A 83 14.93 -0.35 7.73
N LEU A 84 14.89 -0.01 9.02
CA LEU A 84 13.70 0.56 9.65
C LEU A 84 13.38 1.96 9.14
N LYS A 85 14.38 2.80 8.87
CA LYS A 85 14.19 4.13 8.27
C LYS A 85 13.67 4.05 6.85
N ASP A 86 14.19 3.12 6.04
CA ASP A 86 13.74 2.92 4.67
C ASP A 86 12.28 2.43 4.65
N LEU A 87 11.93 1.49 5.53
CA LEU A 87 10.55 1.04 5.73
C LEU A 87 9.64 2.16 6.24
N HIS A 88 10.10 3.00 7.18
CA HIS A 88 9.33 4.13 7.69
C HIS A 88 9.04 5.14 6.58
N ARG A 89 10.06 5.51 5.79
CA ARG A 89 9.91 6.42 4.66
C ARG A 89 8.92 5.89 3.63
N LEU A 90 9.03 4.61 3.27
CA LEU A 90 8.13 3.99 2.31
C LEU A 90 6.71 3.90 2.85
N LEU A 91 6.52 3.36 4.06
CA LEU A 91 5.20 3.03 4.58
C LEU A 91 4.44 4.24 5.12
N LEU A 92 5.13 5.17 5.79
CA LEU A 92 4.51 6.23 6.58
C LEU A 92 4.67 7.62 5.97
N GLU A 93 5.81 7.90 5.35
CA GLU A 93 6.10 9.23 4.80
C GLU A 93 5.69 9.36 3.34
N THR A 94 5.59 8.25 2.61
CA THR A 94 5.16 8.25 1.21
C THR A 94 3.64 8.20 1.09
N HIS A 95 3.09 9.17 0.37
CA HIS A 95 1.67 9.32 0.12
C HIS A 95 1.40 9.44 -1.37
N VAL A 96 0.29 8.85 -1.82
CA VAL A 96 -0.28 9.10 -3.15
C VAL A 96 -1.30 10.23 -3.01
N THR A 97 -1.08 11.37 -3.65
CA THR A 97 -1.96 12.56 -3.60
C THR A 97 -3.07 12.48 -4.64
N GLU A 98 -2.72 12.12 -5.87
CA GLU A 98 -3.65 11.91 -6.98
C GLU A 98 -3.39 10.56 -7.64
N GLY A 99 -4.42 9.95 -8.23
CA GLY A 99 -4.29 8.71 -9.01
C GLY A 99 -5.52 7.82 -8.92
N LYS A 100 -5.36 6.54 -9.23
CA LYS A 100 -6.43 5.55 -9.08
C LYS A 100 -5.91 4.18 -8.64
N LEU A 101 -6.76 3.45 -7.93
CA LEU A 101 -6.57 2.06 -7.53
C LEU A 101 -7.52 1.18 -8.34
N THR A 102 -7.01 0.19 -9.07
CA THR A 102 -7.84 -0.71 -9.88
C THR A 102 -7.82 -2.12 -9.32
N CYS A 103 -9.00 -2.73 -9.20
CA CYS A 103 -9.13 -4.10 -8.72
C CYS A 103 -8.69 -5.12 -9.79
N GLY A 104 -7.77 -6.01 -9.45
CA GLY A 104 -7.32 -7.09 -10.35
C GLY A 104 -8.39 -8.14 -10.67
N ASN A 105 -9.46 -8.23 -9.87
CA ASN A 105 -10.57 -9.17 -10.09
C ASN A 105 -11.68 -8.60 -10.98
N CYS A 106 -12.26 -7.44 -10.62
CA CYS A 106 -13.44 -6.89 -11.29
C CYS A 106 -13.14 -5.69 -12.21
N GLY A 107 -11.91 -5.17 -12.19
CA GLY A 107 -11.52 -4.00 -12.98
C GLY A 107 -12.10 -2.66 -12.50
N HIS A 108 -12.83 -2.62 -11.38
CA HIS A 108 -13.34 -1.36 -10.83
C HIS A 108 -12.18 -0.46 -10.38
N SER A 109 -12.25 0.84 -10.70
CA SER A 109 -11.24 1.83 -10.35
C SER A 109 -11.76 2.80 -9.29
N TYR A 110 -11.03 2.91 -8.19
CA TYR A 110 -11.23 3.85 -7.09
C TYR A 110 -10.34 5.06 -7.28
N MET A 111 -10.91 6.26 -7.35
CA MET A 111 -10.13 7.49 -7.53
C MET A 111 -9.50 7.95 -6.22
N ILE A 112 -8.25 8.40 -6.28
CA ILE A 112 -7.55 9.10 -5.20
C ILE A 112 -7.49 10.57 -5.58
N LYS A 113 -7.97 11.45 -4.70
CA LYS A 113 -7.88 12.90 -4.84
C LYS A 113 -7.51 13.53 -3.51
N GLU A 114 -6.57 14.46 -3.52
CA GLU A 114 -6.07 15.12 -2.29
C GLU A 114 -5.68 14.10 -1.20
N GLY A 115 -5.15 12.95 -1.63
CA GLY A 115 -4.76 11.85 -0.77
C GLY A 115 -5.90 11.00 -0.21
N ILE A 116 -7.14 11.23 -0.61
CA ILE A 116 -8.34 10.49 -0.16
C ILE A 116 -8.79 9.54 -1.27
N ALA A 117 -8.75 8.24 -0.99
CA ALA A 117 -9.28 7.21 -1.88
C ALA A 117 -10.80 7.05 -1.71
N ASN A 118 -11.55 7.18 -2.80
CA ASN A 118 -13.01 7.07 -2.78
C ASN A 118 -13.46 5.61 -3.04
N PHE A 119 -13.98 4.96 -1.99
CA PHE A 119 -14.53 3.59 -2.03
C PHE A 119 -16.06 3.53 -2.10
N LEU A 120 -16.72 4.65 -2.41
CA LEU A 120 -18.18 4.65 -2.61
C LEU A 120 -18.54 3.89 -3.89
N LEU A 121 -19.42 2.91 -3.75
CA LEU A 121 -19.91 2.10 -4.85
C LEU A 121 -21.28 2.58 -5.33
N PRO A 122 -21.55 2.51 -6.65
CA PRO A 122 -22.90 2.55 -7.18
C PRO A 122 -23.79 1.48 -6.52
N SER A 123 -25.07 1.76 -6.35
CA SER A 123 -26.04 0.88 -5.69
C SER A 123 -26.15 -0.54 -6.27
N HIS A 124 -25.75 -0.75 -7.53
CA HIS A 124 -25.77 -2.05 -8.20
C HIS A 124 -24.51 -2.90 -7.97
N LEU A 125 -23.49 -2.40 -7.27
CA LEU A 125 -22.23 -3.10 -6.95
C LEU A 125 -22.10 -3.42 -5.45
N VAL A 126 -23.15 -3.19 -4.66
CA VAL A 126 -23.20 -3.36 -3.19
C VAL A 126 -23.78 -4.71 -2.79
#